data_AF-D4MQ23-F1
#
_entry.id   AF-D4MQ23-F1
#
_cell.length_a   1.000
_cell.length_b   1.000
_cell.length_c   1.000
_cell.angle_alpha   90.00
_cell.angle_beta   90.00
_cell.angle_gamma   90.00
#
_symmetry.space_group_name_H-M   'P 1'
#
loop_
_entity.id
_entity.type
_entity.pdbx_description
1 polymer ?
#
loop_
_entity_poly.entity_id
_entity_poly.type
_entity_poly.pdbx_seq_one_letter_code
_entity_poly.pdbx_strand_id
1 'polypeptide(L)' 'MSYLPDGRPVCGLPGCVMYAGRTIFDLVLPRLLADVPVTSDWLSGLGHGGLCLNCPECHFPNCGFGKGI' A
#
# COMPACT_ATOMS: atom_id res chain seq x y z
N MET A 1 8.46 -6.76 -0.31
CA MET A 1 9.13 -5.88 0.69
C MET A 1 10.17 -6.68 1.42
N SER A 2 11.24 -6.03 1.86
CA SER A 2 12.27 -6.62 2.71
C SER A 2 12.67 -5.61 3.80
N TYR A 3 13.38 -6.07 4.82
CA TYR A 3 13.91 -5.21 5.87
C TYR A 3 15.43 -5.36 5.91
N LEU A 4 16.16 -4.25 6.08
CA LEU A 4 17.60 -4.26 6.33
C LEU A 4 17.90 -4.79 7.74
N PRO A 5 19.15 -5.20 8.03
CA PRO A 5 19.58 -5.63 9.36
C PRO A 5 19.28 -4.60 10.46
N ASP A 6 19.27 -3.31 10.12
CA ASP A 6 18.97 -2.20 11.02
C ASP A 6 17.46 -1.88 11.15
N GLY A 7 16.57 -2.76 10.69
CA GLY A 7 15.11 -2.60 10.79
C GLY A 7 14.48 -1.65 9.76
N ARG A 8 15.28 -1.05 8.87
CA ARG A 8 14.77 -0.14 7.84
C ARG A 8 13.97 -0.89 6.76
N PRO A 9 12.74 -0.47 6.43
CA PRO A 9 11.93 -1.11 5.40
C PRO A 9 12.44 -0.76 3.99
N VAL A 10 12.47 -1.76 3.11
CA VAL A 10 12.79 -1.64 1.69
C VAL A 10 11.55 -2.02 0.86
N CYS A 11 11.04 -1.05 0.13
CA CYS A 11 9.87 -1.20 -0.74
C CYS A 11 10.29 -1.09 -2.20
N GLY A 12 10.21 -2.19 -2.95
CA GLY A 12 10.33 -2.18 -4.40
C GLY A 12 9.00 -1.75 -5.02
N LEU A 13 9.01 -0.66 -5.78
CA LEU A 13 7.81 -0.07 -6.40
C LEU A 13 7.91 -0.21 -7.92
N PRO A 14 6.93 -0.82 -8.60
CA PRO A 14 6.96 -0.95 -10.06
C PRO A 14 6.79 0.42 -10.71
N GLY A 15 7.48 0.71 -11.82
CA GLY A 15 7.50 2.06 -12.43
C GLY A 15 6.12 2.67 -12.75
N CYS A 16 5.08 1.84 -12.86
CA CYS A 16 3.69 2.28 -12.98
C CYS A 16 3.16 3.06 -11.75
N VAL A 17 3.80 2.96 -10.58
CA VAL A 17 3.43 3.75 -9.39
C VAL A 17 3.60 5.26 -9.59
N MET A 18 4.45 5.69 -10.51
CA MET A 18 4.64 7.12 -10.80
C MET A 18 3.45 7.72 -11.57
N TYR A 19 2.65 6.88 -12.22
CA TYR A 19 1.51 7.29 -13.04
C TYR A 19 0.17 6.94 -12.38
N ALA A 20 0.15 5.97 -11.48
CA ALA A 20 -1.03 5.64 -10.69
C ALA A 20 -1.14 6.61 -9.51
N GLY A 21 -2.20 7.43 -9.49
CA GLY A 21 -2.37 8.46 -8.47
C GLY A 21 -2.45 7.96 -7.02
N ARG A 22 -2.76 6.67 -6.79
CA ARG A 22 -2.68 5.97 -5.50
C ARG A 22 -2.38 4.49 -5.73
N THR A 23 -1.54 3.91 -4.88
CA THR A 23 -1.08 2.53 -4.99
C THR A 23 -1.08 1.84 -3.64
N ILE A 24 -0.81 0.53 -3.63
CA ILE A 24 -0.65 -0.25 -2.38
C ILE A 24 0.37 0.42 -1.44
N PHE A 25 1.36 1.13 -1.96
CA PHE A 25 2.33 1.85 -1.15
C PHE A 25 1.69 2.87 -0.19
N ASP A 26 0.67 3.60 -0.63
CA ASP A 26 -0.03 4.59 0.20
C ASP A 26 -0.77 3.95 1.38
N LEU A 27 -1.12 2.66 1.27
CA LEU A 27 -1.71 1.87 2.36
C LEU A 27 -0.66 1.36 3.33
N VAL A 28 0.54 1.06 2.83
CA VAL A 28 1.64 0.52 3.64
C VAL A 28 2.42 1.62 4.35
N LEU A 29 2.51 2.82 3.75
CA LEU A 29 3.25 3.96 4.28
C LEU A 29 2.86 4.33 5.74
N PRO A 30 1.58 4.42 6.13
CA PRO A 30 1.20 4.72 7.51
C PRO A 30 1.69 3.67 8.51
N ARG A 31 1.71 2.38 8.12
CA ARG A 31 2.23 1.31 8.98
C ARG A 31 3.74 1.37 9.13
N LEU A 32 4.46 1.64 8.04
CA LEU A 32 5.91 1.82 8.09
C LEU A 32 6.30 3.01 8.98
N LEU A 33 5.55 4.11 8.91
CA LEU A 33 5.77 5.27 9.78
C LEU A 33 5.45 5.00 11.25
N ALA A 34 4.49 4.11 11.51
CA ALA A 34 4.12 3.68 12.86
C ALA A 34 5.01 2.54 13.41
N ASP A 35 6.08 2.17 12.69
CA ASP A 35 6.95 1.04 13.00
C ASP A 35 6.20 -0.30 13.18
N VAL A 36 5.05 -0.42 12.52
CA VAL A 36 4.23 -1.63 12.52
C VAL A 36 4.78 -2.58 11.46
N PRO A 37 5.17 -3.82 11.83
CA PRO A 37 5.72 -4.77 10.89
C PRO A 37 4.69 -5.14 9.81
N VAL A 38 5.14 -5.09 8.56
CA VAL A 38 4.35 -5.44 7.38
C VAL A 38 4.63 -6.90 7.04
N THR A 39 3.65 -7.78 7.28
CA THR A 39 3.75 -9.21 7.00
C THR A 39 3.32 -9.55 5.58
N SER A 40 3.81 -10.67 5.06
CA SER A 40 3.40 -11.20 3.75
C SER A 40 1.90 -11.46 3.68
N ASP A 41 1.31 -12.01 4.74
CA ASP A 41 -0.12 -12.34 4.81
C ASP A 41 -1.01 -11.09 4.81
N TRP A 42 -0.55 -10.01 5.46
CA TRP A 42 -1.27 -8.75 5.39
C TRP A 42 -1.16 -8.12 4.00
N LEU A 43 0.03 -8.15 3.40
CA LEU A 43 0.24 -7.61 2.05
C LEU A 43 -0.53 -8.40 0.99
N SER A 44 -0.64 -9.73 1.13
CA SER A 44 -1.44 -10.57 0.23
C SER A 44 -2.93 -10.32 0.36
N GLY A 45 -3.43 -10.01 1.57
CA GLY A 45 -4.81 -9.57 1.80
C GLY A 45 -5.17 -8.28 1.07
N LEU A 46 -4.21 -7.37 0.87
CA LEU A 46 -4.41 -6.16 0.06
C LEU A 46 -4.43 -6.40 -1.45
N GLY A 47 -4.02 -7.58 -1.91
CA GLY A 47 -4.04 -7.96 -3.33
C GLY A 47 -5.40 -8.42 -3.83
N HIS A 48 -6.32 -8.78 -2.93
CA HIS A 48 -7.67 -9.22 -3.24
C HIS A 48 -8.70 -8.19 -2.77
N GLY A 49 -9.27 -7.44 -3.71
CA GLY A 49 -10.23 -6.37 -3.42
C GLY A 49 -9.56 -5.01 -3.20
N GLY A 50 -10.31 -3.95 -3.46
CA GLY A 50 -9.84 -2.57 -3.27
C GLY A 50 -9.03 -1.98 -4.42
N LEU A 51 -9.49 -2.19 -5.66
CA LEU A 51 -8.96 -1.50 -6.83
C LEU A 51 -9.29 0.00 -6.78
N CYS A 52 -8.37 0.81 -7.30
CA CYS A 52 -8.64 2.24 -7.48
C CYS A 52 -9.67 2.38 -8.61
N LEU A 53 -10.81 3.01 -8.32
CA LEU A 53 -11.87 3.26 -9.31
C LEU A 53 -11.57 4.45 -10.23
N ASN A 54 -10.40 5.08 -10.05
CA ASN A 54 -9.96 6.25 -10.81
C ASN A 54 -11.02 7.37 -10.83
N CYS A 55 -11.65 7.60 -9.68
CA CYS A 55 -12.68 8.62 -9.51
C CYS A 55 -12.15 10.01 -9.91
N PRO A 56 -12.98 10.87 -10.53
CA PRO A 56 -12.58 12.22 -10.92
C PRO A 56 -12.14 13.09 -9.72
N GLU A 57 -12.79 12.90 -8.57
CA GLU A 57 -12.34 13.43 -7.28
C GLU A 57 -11.97 12.25 -6.37
N CYS A 58 -10.79 12.30 -5.75
CA CYS A 58 -10.29 11.19 -4.95
C CYS A 58 -10.81 11.29 -3.52
N HIS A 59 -11.54 10.27 -3.07
CA HIS A 59 -12.09 10.19 -1.71
C HIS A 59 -11.26 9.30 -0.76
N PHE A 60 -10.04 8.91 -1.13
CA PHE A 60 -9.16 8.15 -0.23
C PHE A 60 -8.85 8.96 1.05
N PRO A 61 -8.87 8.35 2.26
CA PRO A 61 -9.05 6.94 2.61
C PRO A 61 -10.50 6.47 2.76
N ASN A 62 -11.48 7.34 2.53
CA ASN A 62 -12.92 7.02 2.61
C ASN A 62 -13.48 6.42 1.29
N CYS A 63 -12.72 5.55 0.63
CA CYS A 63 -13.15 4.84 -0.56
C CYS A 63 -12.91 3.33 -0.42
N GLY A 64 -13.35 2.55 -1.41
CA GLY A 64 -13.12 1.09 -1.44
C GLY A 64 -11.66 0.70 -1.66
N PHE A 65 -10.78 1.65 -2.01
CA PHE A 65 -9.36 1.39 -2.26
C PHE A 65 -8.66 0.89 -0.99
N GLY A 66 -7.97 -0.24 -1.09
CA GLY A 66 -7.27 -0.83 0.05
C GLY A 66 -8.14 -1.43 1.15
N LYS A 67 -9.47 -1.51 0.93
CA LYS A 67 -10.37 -2.40 1.70
C LYS A 67 -10.17 -3.82 1.18
N GLY A 68 -9.03 -4.40 1.56
CA GLY A 68 -8.85 -5.85 1.52
C GLY A 68 -9.83 -6.52 2.48
N ILE A 69 -10.05 -7.82 2.30
CA ILE A 69 -10.85 -8.65 3.21
C ILE A 69 -10.17 -8.86 4.56
#